data_AF-A0A949I2J1-F1
#
_entry.id   AF-A0A949I2J1-F1
#
_cell.length_a   1.000
_cell.length_b   1.000
_cell.length_c   1.000
_cell.angle_alpha   90.00
_cell.angle_beta   90.00
_cell.angle_gamma   90.00
#
_symmetry.space_group_name_H-M   'P 1'
#
loop_
_entity.id
_entity.type
_entity.pdbx_description
1 polymer ?
#
loop_
_entity_poly.entity_id
_entity_poly.type
_entity_poly.pdbx_seq_one_letter_code
_entity_poly.pdbx_strand_id
1 'polypeptide(L)' 'EPNMVTVAPGQTGNVIWKFTRSGSVSFACLQPGHYDAGMKGAVQVAATRRAKAAGAKGEAHAHTH' A
#
# COMPACT_ATOMS: atom_id res chain seq x y z
N GLU A 1 -15.27 3.20 -4.45
CA GLU A 1 -13.83 3.11 -4.15
C GLU A 1 -13.14 2.03 -4.97
N PRO A 2 -12.07 2.36 -5.73
CA PRO A 2 -11.33 1.39 -6.56
C PRO A 2 -10.51 0.37 -5.75
N ASN A 3 -10.38 0.62 -4.45
CA ASN A 3 -9.44 -0.05 -3.55
C ASN A 3 -10.15 -0.95 -2.53
N MET A 4 -11.43 -1.22 -2.77
CA MET A 4 -12.30 -1.93 -1.85
C MET A 4 -13.28 -2.77 -2.66
N VAL A 5 -13.56 -3.96 -2.15
CA VAL A 5 -14.64 -4.80 -2.66
C VAL A 5 -15.46 -5.29 -1.47
N THR A 6 -16.78 -5.27 -1.62
CA THR A 6 -17.69 -5.90 -0.67
C THR A 6 -18.07 -7.26 -1.25
N VAL A 7 -17.91 -8.32 -0.47
CA VAL A 7 -18.26 -9.69 -0.87
C VAL A 7 -19.29 -10.25 0.11
N ALA A 8 -20.26 -10.99 -0.41
CA ALA A 8 -21.21 -11.73 0.42
C ALA A 8 -20.51 -12.95 1.07
N PRO A 9 -21.07 -13.53 2.16
CA PRO A 9 -20.54 -14.75 2.75
C PRO A 9 -20.40 -15.88 1.72
N GLY A 10 -19.23 -16.54 1.71
CA GLY A 10 -18.93 -17.64 0.79
C GLY A 10 -18.60 -17.21 -0.65
N GLN A 11 -18.64 -15.92 -0.97
CA GLN A 11 -18.27 -15.41 -2.29
C GLN A 11 -16.80 -14.97 -2.36
N THR A 12 -16.28 -14.85 -3.57
CA THR A 12 -14.93 -14.34 -3.85
C THR A 12 -15.02 -13.05 -4.65
N GLY A 13 -14.19 -12.07 -4.30
CA GLY A 13 -14.01 -10.82 -5.04
C GLY A 13 -12.53 -10.50 -5.18
N ASN A 14 -12.17 -9.73 -6.21
CA ASN A 14 -10.78 -9.40 -6.52
C ASN A 14 -10.55 -7.89 -6.43
N VAL A 15 -9.40 -7.50 -5.90
CA VAL A 15 -8.88 -6.12 -5.94
C VAL A 15 -7.50 -6.17 -6.60
N ILE A 16 -7.34 -5.48 -7.73
CA ILE A 16 -6.07 -5.44 -8.47
C ILE A 16 -5.41 -4.10 -8.20
N TRP A 17 -4.19 -4.13 -7.62
CA TRP A 17 -3.45 -2.93 -7.26
C TRP A 17 -2.08 -2.88 -7.91
N LYS A 18 -1.72 -1.72 -8.48
CA LYS A 18 -0.35 -1.43 -8.95
C LYS A 18 0.38 -0.57 -7.92
N PHE A 19 1.37 -1.13 -7.24
CA PHE A 19 2.19 -0.38 -6.29
C PHE A 19 3.17 0.55 -7.02
N THR A 20 3.20 1.82 -6.63
CA THR A 20 4.07 2.85 -7.23
C THR A 20 5.23 3.25 -6.31
N ARG A 21 5.18 2.86 -5.04
CA ARG A 21 6.17 3.17 -4.01
C ARG A 21 6.49 1.92 -3.20
N SER A 22 7.75 1.80 -2.76
CA SER A 22 8.14 0.79 -1.78
C SER A 22 7.67 1.17 -0.38
N GLY A 23 7.38 0.18 0.46
CA GLY A 23 6.90 0.37 1.82
C GLY A 23 5.95 -0.72 2.26
N SER A 24 5.34 -0.55 3.43
CA SER A 24 4.26 -1.41 3.92
C SER A 24 2.92 -0.87 3.46
N VAL A 25 2.05 -1.74 2.95
CA VAL A 25 0.66 -1.40 2.61
C VAL A 25 -0.26 -2.29 3.43
N SER A 26 -1.08 -1.70 4.28
CA SER A 26 -2.06 -2.44 5.10
C SER A 26 -3.34 -2.71 4.32
N PHE A 27 -3.94 -3.88 4.55
CA PHE A 27 -5.27 -4.22 4.09
C PHE A 27 -6.07 -4.81 5.25
N ALA A 28 -7.38 -4.61 5.26
CA ALA A 28 -8.25 -5.16 6.28
C ALA A 28 -9.70 -5.25 5.84
N CYS A 29 -10.49 -6.05 6.55
CA CYS A 29 -11.94 -6.00 6.47
C CYS A 29 -12.48 -4.97 7.45
N LEU A 30 -13.28 -4.03 6.94
CA LEU A 30 -13.85 -2.92 7.72
C LEU A 30 -15.27 -3.22 8.23
N GLN A 31 -15.74 -4.46 8.09
CA GLN A 31 -17.00 -4.87 8.68
C GLN A 31 -16.87 -4.87 10.21
N PRO A 32 -17.89 -4.42 10.96
CA PRO A 32 -17.82 -4.36 12.42
C PRO A 32 -17.31 -5.66 13.05
N GLY A 33 -16.34 -5.54 13.96
CA GLY A 33 -15.71 -6.66 14.66
C GLY A 33 -14.66 -7.44 13.86
N HIS A 34 -14.62 -7.35 12.53
CA HIS A 34 -13.68 -8.16 11.73
C HIS A 34 -12.23 -7.70 11.89
N TYR A 35 -12.00 -6.38 11.89
CA TYR A 35 -10.65 -5.82 12.08
C TYR A 35 -10.06 -6.22 13.44
N ASP A 36 -10.86 -6.05 14.51
CA ASP A 36 -10.44 -6.33 15.88
C ASP A 36 -10.27 -7.84 16.13
N ALA A 37 -11.07 -8.67 15.46
CA ALA A 37 -10.89 -10.12 15.41
C ALA A 37 -9.65 -10.56 14.61
N GLY A 38 -8.92 -9.62 13.99
CA GLY A 38 -7.64 -9.88 13.34
C GLY A 38 -7.69 -10.03 11.82
N MET A 39 -8.82 -9.69 11.17
CA MET A 39 -8.93 -9.69 9.71
C MET A 39 -8.22 -8.48 9.08
N LYS A 40 -6.90 -8.43 9.28
CA LYS A 40 -5.99 -7.40 8.84
C LYS A 40 -4.65 -8.03 8.47
N GLY A 41 -3.94 -7.39 7.54
CA GLY A 41 -2.63 -7.81 7.12
C GLY A 41 -1.85 -6.68 6.49
N ALA A 42 -0.59 -6.95 6.17
CA ALA A 42 0.28 -6.00 5.50
C ALA A 42 1.02 -6.67 4.35
N VAL A 43 1.16 -5.94 3.25
CA VAL A 43 1.98 -6.31 2.09
C VAL A 43 3.24 -5.47 2.13
N GLN A 44 4.40 -6.15 2.12
CA GLN A 44 5.71 -5.49 2.04
C GLN A 44 6.11 -5.32 0.58
N VAL A 45 6.09 -4.08 0.08
CA VAL A 45 6.52 -3.73 -1.27
C VAL A 45 7.99 -3.39 -1.26
N ALA A 46 8.82 -4.28 -1.78
CA ALA A 46 10.26 -4.03 -1.91
C ALA A 46 10.52 -2.96 -2.97
N ALA A 47 11.56 -2.14 -2.73
CA ALA A 47 12.06 -1.24 -3.77
C ALA A 47 12.64 -2.07 -4.92
N THR A 48 12.20 -1.79 -6.14
CA THR A 48 12.93 -2.28 -7.31
C THR A 48 14.29 -1.59 -7.33
N ARG A 49 15.35 -2.29 -7.74
CA ARG A 49 16.71 -1.71 -7.83
C ARG A 49 16.74 -0.44 -8.70
N ARG A 50 15.79 -0.25 -9.62
CA ARG A 50 15.61 0.98 -10.40
C ARG A 50 15.06 2.17 -9.60
N ALA A 51 14.18 1.95 -8.62
CA ALA A 51 13.65 3.02 -7.78
C ALA A 51 14.69 3.59 -6.79
N LYS A 52 15.65 2.77 -6.34
CA LYS A 52 16.74 3.22 -5.44
C LYS A 52 17.67 4.25 -6.08
N ALA A 53 17.79 4.27 -7.42
CA ALA A 53 18.64 5.20 -8.15
C ALA A 53 18.04 6.61 -8.29
N ALA A 54 16.71 6.75 -8.20
CA ALA A 54 16.03 8.03 -8.37
C ALA A 54 16.01 8.90 -7.10
N GLY A 55 16.22 8.31 -5.91
CA GLY A 55 16.24 9.03 -4.62
C GLY A 55 17.60 9.59 -4.20
N ALA A 56 18.67 9.35 -4.98
CA ALA A 56 20.04 9.77 -4.64
C ALA A 56 20.46 11.11 -5.27
N LYS A 57 19.53 11.85 -5.90
CA LYS A 57 19.79 13.21 -6.42
C LYS A 57 18.69 14.16 -5.94
N GLY A 58 18.89 14.81 -4.80
CA GLY A 58 17.94 15.77 -4.26
C GLY A 58 18.31 16.34 -2.90
N GLU A 59 19.55 16.77 -2.72
CA GLU A 59 19.94 17.68 -1.63
C GLU A 59 20.94 18.69 -2.21
N ALA A 60 20.41 19.81 -2.70
CA ALA A 60 21.17 21.01 -3.01
C ALA A 60 20.23 22.21 -2.87
N HIS A 61 19.84 22.52 -1.62
CA HIS A 61 19.31 23.84 -1.28
C HIS A 61 20.49 24.74 -0.93
N ALA A 62 20.96 25.51 -1.92
CA ALA A 62 21.73 26.73 -1.67
C ALA A 62 20.82 27.91 -2.00
N HIS A 63 20.29 28.54 -0.95
CA HIS A 63 19.69 29.86 -1.02
C HIS A 63 20.79 30.86 -0.68
N THR A 64 21.18 31.66 -1.67
CA THR A 64 21.97 32.88 -1.44
C THR A 64 21.13 34.04 -1.93
N HIS A 65 21.11 35.11 -1.13
CA HIS A 65 20.32 36.33 -1.32
C HIS A 65 20.65 37.07 -2.62
#